data_AF-A0A6S6XRW9-F1
#
_entry.id   AF-A0A6S6XRW9-F1
#
_cell.length_a   1.000
_cell.length_b   1.000
_cell.length_c   1.000
_cell.angle_alpha   90.00
_cell.angle_beta   90.00
_cell.angle_gamma   90.00
#
_symmetry.space_group_name_H-M   'P 1'
#
loop_
_entity.id
_entity.type
_entity.pdbx_description
1 polymer ?
#
loop_
_entity_poly.entity_id
_entity_poly.type
_entity_poly.pdbx_seq_one_letter_code
_entity_poly.pdbx_strand_id
1 'polypeptide(L)'
;MPSRIGLERTSRSAGALLTILLHLWSLPTLAQVSDVPLRTLGAYIEQAGNCSPDLVKWNRDYLPGTETGETPRDFYYRVLSYTSWGDCGRPFLPPVLAELARSWRFYAKGLVSAAQFEAKETELINLFFAALKDNKNGARRVAEYERAIAARLYDLNPPRDYSNCTFFGDQLRCMDD
;
A
#
# COMPACT_ATOMS: atom_id res chain seq x y z
N MET A 1 -70.88 -38.24 18.41
CA MET A 1 -71.07 -36.95 19.13
C MET A 1 -71.46 -37.29 20.57
N PRO A 2 -70.99 -36.62 21.64
CA PRO A 2 -69.92 -35.60 21.82
C PRO A 2 -68.73 -36.13 22.69
N SER A 3 -67.46 -35.79 22.42
CA SER A 3 -66.63 -34.65 22.91
C SER A 3 -66.49 -34.47 24.43
N ARG A 4 -65.26 -34.68 24.94
CA ARG A 4 -64.52 -33.92 26.01
C ARG A 4 -63.14 -34.60 26.21
N ILE A 5 -62.06 -34.06 25.65
CA ILE A 5 -61.04 -33.19 26.29
C ILE A 5 -60.52 -33.74 27.63
N GLY A 6 -59.27 -34.17 27.63
CA GLY A 6 -58.44 -34.43 28.80
C GLY A 6 -56.97 -34.22 28.43
N LEU A 7 -56.42 -33.09 28.86
CA LEU A 7 -55.04 -32.66 28.72
C LEU A 7 -54.10 -33.45 29.64
N GLU A 8 -52.81 -33.35 29.32
CA GLU A 8 -51.63 -33.68 30.13
C GLU A 8 -51.06 -35.10 30.04
N ARG A 9 -49.98 -35.22 29.26
CA ARG A 9 -48.83 -36.03 29.67
C ARG A 9 -47.53 -35.38 29.23
N THR A 10 -46.80 -34.90 30.22
CA THR A 10 -45.40 -34.49 30.15
C THR A 10 -44.51 -35.70 29.89
N SER A 11 -43.56 -35.59 28.95
CA SER A 11 -42.35 -36.42 28.94
C SER A 11 -41.26 -35.87 28.03
N ARG A 12 -40.26 -35.25 28.67
CA ARG A 12 -38.81 -35.43 28.49
C ARG A 12 -38.18 -35.32 27.08
N SER A 13 -37.44 -34.22 26.94
CA SER A 13 -35.98 -34.19 26.71
C SER A 13 -35.41 -34.91 25.48
N ALA A 14 -34.95 -34.12 24.50
CA ALA A 14 -33.66 -34.37 23.84
C ALA A 14 -33.16 -33.09 23.12
N GLY A 15 -32.13 -32.47 23.70
CA GLY A 15 -31.02 -31.92 22.91
C GLY A 15 -31.23 -30.61 22.16
N ALA A 16 -31.55 -29.53 22.86
CA ALA A 16 -31.02 -28.23 22.48
C ALA A 16 -29.53 -28.15 22.88
N LEU A 17 -28.74 -27.40 22.13
CA LEU A 17 -27.34 -27.00 22.37
C LEU A 17 -26.25 -27.91 21.79
N LEU A 18 -26.03 -27.76 20.49
CA LEU A 18 -24.68 -27.84 19.94
C LEU A 18 -24.42 -26.63 19.02
N THR A 19 -24.57 -25.43 19.57
CA THR A 19 -24.00 -24.21 18.99
C THR A 19 -22.50 -24.27 19.24
N ILE A 20 -21.79 -24.99 18.37
CA ILE A 20 -20.32 -24.98 18.36
C ILE A 20 -19.91 -23.54 18.06
N LEU A 21 -19.37 -22.90 19.09
CA LEU A 21 -18.59 -21.67 19.04
C LEU A 21 -17.53 -21.80 17.92
N LEU A 22 -17.87 -21.33 16.73
CA LEU A 22 -16.89 -20.88 15.74
C LEU A 22 -16.35 -19.53 16.22
N HIS A 23 -15.53 -19.55 17.28
CA HIS A 23 -14.59 -18.47 17.53
C HIS A 23 -13.42 -18.69 16.57
N LEU A 24 -13.69 -18.49 15.28
CA LEU A 24 -12.68 -18.23 14.30
C LEU A 24 -11.94 -17.00 14.79
N TRP A 25 -10.71 -17.23 15.22
CA TRP A 25 -9.73 -16.19 15.43
C TRP A 25 -9.66 -15.42 14.13
N SER A 26 -10.35 -14.28 14.10
CA SER A 26 -10.27 -13.33 13.00
C SER A 26 -8.88 -12.73 13.13
N LEU A 27 -7.87 -13.42 12.56
CA LEU A 27 -6.59 -12.79 12.30
C LEU A 27 -6.93 -11.50 11.55
N PRO A 28 -6.46 -10.33 12.01
CA PRO A 28 -6.76 -9.08 11.33
C PRO A 28 -6.20 -9.21 9.91
N THR A 29 -7.10 -9.46 8.95
CA THR A 29 -6.75 -9.35 7.55
C THR A 29 -6.48 -7.89 7.30
N LEU A 30 -5.27 -7.57 6.84
CA LEU A 30 -4.99 -6.21 6.37
C LEU A 30 -6.05 -5.86 5.33
N ALA A 31 -6.72 -4.73 5.50
CA ALA A 31 -7.75 -4.29 4.58
C ALA A 31 -7.15 -4.18 3.17
N GLN A 32 -7.80 -4.77 2.17
CA GLN A 32 -7.32 -4.76 0.80
C GLN A 32 -7.11 -3.33 0.30
N VAL A 33 -5.93 -3.06 -0.24
CA VAL A 33 -5.53 -1.78 -0.83
C VAL A 33 -5.71 -1.81 -2.35
N SER A 34 -5.97 -0.66 -2.94
CA SER A 34 -6.15 -0.50 -4.38
C SER A 34 -4.87 -0.77 -5.17
N ASP A 35 -4.99 -1.53 -6.27
CA ASP A 35 -3.90 -1.77 -7.22
C ASP A 35 -3.84 -0.75 -8.35
N VAL A 36 -4.76 0.23 -8.40
CA VAL A 36 -4.80 1.23 -9.48
C VAL A 36 -3.48 1.99 -9.62
N PRO A 37 -2.85 2.50 -8.54
CA PRO A 37 -1.58 3.23 -8.67
C PRO A 37 -0.45 2.34 -9.20
N LEU A 38 -0.37 1.09 -8.72
CA LEU A 38 0.58 0.07 -9.20
C LEU A 38 0.37 -0.25 -10.68
N ARG A 39 -0.87 -0.51 -11.10
CA ARG A 39 -1.24 -0.75 -12.50
C ARG A 39 -0.88 0.42 -13.40
N THR A 40 -1.11 1.64 -12.93
CA THR A 40 -0.79 2.85 -13.69
C THR A 40 0.71 2.97 -13.95
N LEU A 41 1.54 2.69 -12.93
CA LEU A 41 3.00 2.66 -13.07
C LEU A 41 3.44 1.55 -14.04
N GLY A 42 2.88 0.35 -13.90
CA GLY A 42 3.21 -0.78 -14.77
C GLY A 42 2.81 -0.55 -16.23
N ALA A 43 1.63 0.02 -16.46
CA ALA A 43 1.18 0.40 -17.80
C ALA A 43 2.09 1.44 -18.44
N TYR A 44 2.59 2.42 -17.68
CA TYR A 44 3.56 3.38 -18.18
C TYR A 44 4.85 2.70 -18.68
N ILE A 45 5.40 1.75 -17.90
CA ILE A 45 6.60 1.00 -18.28
C ILE A 45 6.38 0.25 -19.60
N GLU A 46 5.21 -0.36 -19.80
CA GLU A 46 4.88 -1.06 -21.03
C GLU A 46 4.67 -0.12 -22.23
N GLN A 47 4.04 1.04 -22.00
CA GLN A 47 3.53 1.89 -23.08
C GLN A 47 4.49 3.01 -23.50
N ALA A 48 5.46 3.39 -22.66
CA ALA A 48 6.37 4.49 -22.96
C ALA A 48 7.20 4.26 -24.24
N GLY A 49 7.42 3.00 -24.63
CA GLY A 49 8.08 2.62 -25.89
C GLY A 49 9.59 2.86 -25.93
N ASN A 50 10.14 3.53 -24.93
CA ASN A 50 11.56 3.88 -24.81
C ASN A 50 12.15 3.48 -23.44
N CYS A 51 11.47 2.61 -22.70
CA CYS A 51 12.04 1.98 -21.52
C CYS A 51 13.12 0.97 -21.89
N SER A 52 14.03 0.67 -20.97
CA SER A 52 15.01 -0.40 -21.16
C SER A 52 14.29 -1.76 -21.31
N PRO A 53 14.78 -2.68 -22.15
CA PRO A 53 14.18 -4.00 -22.30
C PRO A 53 14.14 -4.80 -20.99
N ASP A 54 15.18 -4.65 -20.15
CA ASP A 54 15.27 -5.33 -18.86
C ASP A 54 14.19 -4.83 -17.89
N LEU A 55 13.91 -3.52 -17.87
CA LEU A 55 12.84 -2.96 -17.05
C LEU A 55 11.47 -3.46 -17.50
N VAL A 56 11.20 -3.47 -18.81
CA VAL A 56 9.94 -3.98 -19.36
C VAL A 56 9.77 -5.45 -19.05
N LYS A 57 10.82 -6.26 -19.24
CA LYS A 57 10.79 -7.69 -18.89
C LYS A 57 10.50 -7.89 -17.41
N TRP A 58 11.23 -7.18 -16.54
CA TRP A 58 11.03 -7.24 -15.10
C TRP A 58 9.59 -6.85 -14.71
N ASN A 59 9.04 -5.80 -15.31
CA ASN A 59 7.66 -5.37 -15.09
C ASN A 59 6.66 -6.48 -15.42
N ARG A 60 6.81 -7.16 -16.57
CA ARG A 60 5.95 -8.29 -16.96
C ARG A 60 6.05 -9.48 -16.02
N ASP A 61 7.25 -9.78 -15.55
CA ASP A 61 7.50 -10.94 -14.70
C ASP A 61 6.94 -10.74 -13.27
N TYR A 62 6.97 -9.51 -12.74
CA TYR A 62 6.67 -9.25 -11.32
C TYR A 62 5.39 -8.46 -11.05
N LEU A 63 4.87 -7.68 -12.01
CA LEU A 63 3.64 -6.91 -11.80
C LEU A 63 2.43 -7.81 -11.46
N PRO A 64 2.13 -8.90 -12.18
CA PRO A 64 0.98 -9.75 -11.87
C PRO A 64 1.03 -10.34 -10.46
N GLY A 65 2.20 -10.84 -10.05
CA GLY A 65 2.42 -11.35 -8.70
C GLY A 65 2.32 -10.26 -7.63
N THR A 66 2.63 -9.01 -7.97
CA THR A 66 2.49 -7.88 -7.04
C THR A 66 1.03 -7.50 -6.85
N GLU A 67 0.21 -7.55 -7.90
CA GLU A 67 -1.23 -7.30 -7.83
C GLU A 67 -1.99 -8.36 -7.03
N THR A 68 -1.54 -9.62 -7.10
CA THR A 68 -2.15 -10.72 -6.33
C THR A 68 -1.61 -10.83 -4.91
N GLY A 69 -0.58 -10.04 -4.57
CA GLY A 69 0.09 -10.06 -3.26
C GLY A 69 1.12 -11.18 -3.07
N GLU A 70 1.41 -11.97 -4.11
CA GLU A 70 2.50 -12.96 -4.11
C GLU A 70 3.88 -12.31 -4.01
N THR A 71 4.05 -11.15 -4.67
CA THR A 71 5.24 -10.32 -4.57
C THR A 71 4.94 -9.10 -3.70
N PRO A 72 5.73 -8.81 -2.66
CA PRO A 72 5.53 -7.62 -1.84
C PRO A 72 5.64 -6.33 -2.67
N ARG A 73 4.69 -5.42 -2.52
CA ARG A 73 4.68 -4.15 -3.27
C ARG A 73 5.89 -3.26 -2.96
N ASP A 74 6.45 -3.33 -1.74
CA ASP A 74 7.71 -2.63 -1.44
C ASP A 74 8.90 -3.22 -2.19
N PHE A 75 8.95 -4.53 -2.38
CA PHE A 75 9.97 -5.17 -3.19
C PHE A 75 9.87 -4.67 -4.63
N TYR A 76 8.65 -4.63 -5.18
CA TYR A 76 8.39 -4.12 -6.52
C TYR A 76 8.90 -2.67 -6.69
N TYR A 77 8.45 -1.75 -5.84
CA TYR A 77 8.89 -0.34 -5.92
C TYR A 77 10.39 -0.16 -5.67
N ARG A 78 10.98 -0.95 -4.77
CA ARG A 78 12.40 -0.86 -4.47
C ARG A 78 13.25 -1.30 -5.64
N VAL A 79 12.91 -2.42 -6.29
CA VAL A 79 13.65 -2.83 -7.50
C VAL A 79 13.56 -1.75 -8.57
N LEU A 80 12.35 -1.21 -8.79
CA LEU A 80 12.17 -0.08 -9.71
C LEU A 80 13.06 1.13 -9.38
N SER A 81 13.35 1.42 -8.11
CA SER A 81 14.24 2.54 -7.74
C SER A 81 15.72 2.32 -8.11
N TYR A 82 16.16 1.07 -8.33
CA TYR A 82 17.55 0.74 -8.65
C TYR A 82 17.76 0.24 -10.08
N THR A 83 16.69 -0.21 -10.75
CA THR A 83 16.75 -0.67 -12.14
C THR A 83 17.06 0.50 -13.08
N SER A 84 17.83 0.24 -14.14
CA SER A 84 17.98 1.22 -15.22
C SER A 84 16.71 1.29 -16.06
N TRP A 85 16.10 2.48 -16.13
CA TRP A 85 14.86 2.67 -16.88
C TRP A 85 15.07 2.93 -18.38
N GLY A 86 16.30 3.19 -18.83
CA GLY A 86 16.53 3.71 -20.18
C GLY A 86 15.93 5.12 -20.37
N ASP A 87 15.49 5.44 -21.58
CA ASP A 87 15.04 6.80 -21.96
C ASP A 87 13.65 7.17 -21.41
N CYS A 88 12.87 6.19 -20.95
CA CYS A 88 11.62 6.45 -20.23
C CYS A 88 11.89 6.90 -18.78
N GLY A 89 13.06 6.59 -18.23
CA GLY A 89 13.46 7.01 -16.90
C GLY A 89 13.80 8.48 -16.80
N ARG A 90 13.79 9.00 -15.58
CA ARG A 90 14.43 10.28 -15.25
C ARG A 90 15.24 10.13 -13.96
N PRO A 91 16.37 10.84 -13.82
CA PRO A 91 17.23 10.76 -12.62
C PRO A 91 16.52 11.11 -11.30
N PHE A 92 15.38 11.79 -11.36
CA PHE A 92 14.59 12.22 -10.20
C PHE A 92 13.49 11.23 -9.79
N LEU A 93 13.30 10.11 -10.49
CA LEU A 93 12.29 9.11 -10.13
C LEU A 93 12.69 8.20 -8.94
N PRO A 94 13.98 7.79 -8.78
CA PRO A 94 14.37 6.88 -7.70
C PRO A 94 13.94 7.33 -6.30
N PRO A 95 14.03 8.61 -5.90
CA PRO A 95 13.53 9.05 -4.59
C PRO A 95 12.04 8.83 -4.39
N VAL A 96 11.21 9.06 -5.42
CA VAL A 96 9.76 8.84 -5.37
C VAL A 96 9.44 7.35 -5.20
N LEU A 97 10.15 6.49 -5.94
CA LEU A 97 10.00 5.03 -5.86
C LEU A 97 10.48 4.47 -4.52
N ALA A 98 11.57 5.01 -3.97
CA ALA A 98 12.04 4.66 -2.64
C ALA A 98 11.03 5.04 -1.55
N GLU A 99 10.38 6.20 -1.67
CA GLU A 99 9.34 6.64 -0.74
C GLU A 99 8.05 5.81 -0.88
N LEU A 100 7.70 5.36 -2.08
CA LEU A 100 6.62 4.38 -2.31
C LEU A 100 6.92 3.05 -1.59
N ALA A 101 8.13 2.51 -1.79
CA ALA A 101 8.56 1.28 -1.12
C ALA A 101 8.54 1.44 0.42
N ARG A 102 9.02 2.58 0.92
CA ARG A 102 8.97 2.92 2.35
C ARG A 102 7.53 2.98 2.86
N SER A 103 6.64 3.67 2.13
CA SER A 103 5.24 3.85 2.51
C SER A 103 4.50 2.51 2.63
N TRP A 104 4.76 1.56 1.72
CA TRP A 104 4.21 0.21 1.83
C TRP A 104 4.66 -0.50 3.11
N ARG A 105 5.92 -0.36 3.52
CA ARG A 105 6.43 -0.99 4.75
C ARG A 105 5.70 -0.51 6.01
N PHE A 106 5.30 0.76 6.06
CA PHE A 106 4.46 1.27 7.16
C PHE A 106 3.11 0.56 7.22
N TYR A 107 2.45 0.41 6.06
CA TYR A 107 1.17 -0.30 5.97
C TYR A 107 1.31 -1.79 6.31
N ALA A 108 2.31 -2.46 5.75
CA ALA A 108 2.58 -3.88 6.00
C ALA A 108 2.90 -4.17 7.48
N LYS A 109 3.49 -3.21 8.20
CA LYS A 109 3.71 -3.28 9.66
C LYS A 109 2.48 -2.88 10.50
N GLY A 110 1.38 -2.48 9.88
CA GLY A 110 0.17 -2.01 10.59
C GLY A 110 0.33 -0.64 11.27
N LEU A 111 1.34 0.14 10.91
CA LEU A 111 1.61 1.47 11.50
C LEU A 111 0.70 2.57 10.91
N VAL A 112 0.09 2.29 9.77
CA VAL A 112 -0.91 3.14 9.09
C VAL A 112 -2.04 2.29 8.55
N SER A 113 -3.22 2.89 8.41
CA SER A 113 -4.37 2.22 7.78
C SER A 113 -4.20 2.11 6.26
N ALA A 114 -4.98 1.22 5.64
CA ALA A 114 -5.07 1.12 4.18
C ALA A 114 -5.36 2.48 3.52
N ALA A 115 -6.35 3.22 4.03
CA ALA A 115 -6.72 4.53 3.51
C ALA A 115 -5.58 5.57 3.61
N GLN A 116 -4.81 5.55 4.70
CA GLN A 116 -3.65 6.44 4.86
C GLN A 116 -2.56 6.10 3.84
N PHE A 117 -2.30 4.81 3.63
CA PHE A 117 -1.36 4.35 2.62
C PHE A 117 -1.82 4.70 1.20
N GLU A 118 -3.06 4.42 0.83
CA GLU A 118 -3.61 4.69 -0.51
C GLU A 118 -3.54 6.19 -0.86
N ALA A 119 -3.83 7.06 0.12
CA ALA A 119 -3.71 8.50 -0.07
C ALA A 119 -2.25 8.91 -0.36
N LYS A 120 -1.30 8.38 0.42
CA LYS A 120 0.14 8.64 0.24
C LYS A 120 0.67 8.08 -1.08
N GLU A 121 0.25 6.87 -1.44
CA GLU A 121 0.62 6.23 -2.69
C GLU A 121 0.10 7.02 -3.89
N THR A 122 -1.16 7.47 -3.83
CA THR A 122 -1.76 8.32 -4.86
C THR A 122 -1.02 9.65 -4.98
N GLU A 123 -0.67 10.30 -3.87
CA GLU A 123 0.16 11.50 -3.84
C GLU A 123 1.49 11.30 -4.57
N LEU A 124 2.21 10.22 -4.26
CA LEU A 124 3.52 9.91 -4.82
C LEU A 124 3.45 9.55 -6.31
N ILE A 125 2.44 8.77 -6.73
CA ILE A 125 2.22 8.44 -8.13
C ILE A 125 1.81 9.69 -8.94
N ASN A 126 1.02 10.58 -8.36
CA ASN A 126 0.71 11.88 -8.98
C ASN A 126 1.97 12.74 -9.12
N LEU A 127 2.83 12.80 -8.10
CA LEU A 127 4.12 13.48 -8.18
C LEU A 127 5.01 12.87 -9.28
N PHE A 128 5.08 11.55 -9.36
CA PHE A 128 5.82 10.82 -10.38
C PHE A 128 5.41 11.26 -11.80
N PHE A 129 4.11 11.19 -12.11
CA PHE A 129 3.63 11.56 -13.45
C PHE A 129 3.67 13.07 -13.72
N ALA A 130 3.44 13.91 -12.70
CA ALA A 130 3.59 15.35 -12.84
C ALA A 130 5.04 15.75 -13.15
N ALA A 131 6.01 15.11 -12.49
CA ALA A 131 7.43 15.34 -12.73
C ALA A 131 7.87 14.82 -14.10
N LEU A 132 7.39 13.66 -14.53
CA LEU A 132 7.65 13.12 -15.87
C LEU A 132 7.11 14.05 -16.98
N LYS A 133 5.89 14.55 -16.82
CA LYS A 133 5.27 15.47 -17.80
C LYS A 133 6.04 16.78 -17.90
N ASP A 134 6.61 17.24 -16.79
CA ASP A 134 7.38 18.48 -16.71
C ASP A 134 8.88 18.22 -16.93
N ASN A 135 9.26 17.88 -18.17
CA ASN A 135 10.63 17.44 -18.49
C ASN A 135 11.75 18.41 -18.04
N LYS A 136 11.46 19.72 -17.90
CA LYS A 136 12.43 20.73 -17.46
C LYS A 136 12.45 20.93 -15.94
N ASN A 137 11.30 20.83 -15.28
CA ASN A 137 11.21 21.09 -13.83
C ASN A 137 10.91 19.85 -13.00
N GLY A 138 10.85 18.66 -13.58
CA GLY A 138 10.52 17.42 -12.86
C GLY A 138 11.44 17.18 -11.68
N ALA A 139 12.76 17.37 -11.87
CA ALA A 139 13.74 17.30 -10.80
C ALA A 139 13.45 18.31 -9.67
N ARG A 140 13.10 19.55 -10.03
CA ARG A 140 12.74 20.59 -9.06
C ARG A 140 11.49 20.23 -8.27
N ARG A 141 10.47 19.64 -8.91
CA ARG A 141 9.23 19.22 -8.24
C ARG A 141 9.49 18.13 -7.21
N VAL A 142 10.28 17.12 -7.55
CA VAL A 142 10.66 16.07 -6.59
C VAL A 142 11.50 16.66 -5.46
N ALA A 143 12.47 17.51 -5.77
CA ALA A 143 13.28 18.18 -4.74
C ALA A 143 12.44 19.13 -3.84
N GLU A 144 11.38 19.75 -4.35
CA GLU A 144 10.44 20.54 -3.55
C GLU A 144 9.64 19.66 -2.59
N TYR A 145 9.19 18.50 -3.05
CA TYR A 145 8.54 17.50 -2.20
C TYR A 145 9.44 17.04 -1.06
N GLU A 146 10.68 16.65 -1.36
CA GLU A 146 11.65 16.21 -0.35
C GLU A 146 11.97 17.33 0.65
N ARG A 147 12.19 18.56 0.17
CA ARG A 147 12.41 19.72 1.04
C ARG A 147 11.22 20.03 1.93
N ALA A 148 9.99 19.89 1.44
CA ALA A 148 8.79 20.10 2.25
C ALA A 148 8.70 19.07 3.39
N ILE A 149 9.02 17.81 3.14
CA ILE A 149 9.10 16.78 4.19
C ILE A 149 10.22 17.11 5.18
N ALA A 150 11.42 17.40 4.69
CA ALA A 150 12.58 17.70 5.54
C ALA A 150 12.34 18.92 6.44
N ALA A 151 11.72 19.99 5.91
CA ALA A 151 11.36 21.16 6.69
C ALA A 151 10.37 20.81 7.81
N ARG A 152 9.33 20.03 7.50
CA ARG A 152 8.36 19.57 8.50
C ARG A 152 9.00 18.71 9.59
N LEU A 153 10.02 17.92 9.27
CA LEU A 153 10.77 17.13 10.25
C LEU A 153 11.67 18.01 11.12
N TYR A 154 12.30 19.03 10.54
CA TYR A 154 13.16 19.96 11.26
C TYR A 154 12.41 20.76 12.33
N ASP A 155 11.15 21.10 12.07
CA ASP A 155 10.29 21.85 13.00
C ASP A 155 9.80 21.02 14.20
N LEU A 156 10.10 19.72 14.25
CA LEU A 156 9.70 18.83 15.35
C LEU A 156 10.63 18.98 16.56
N ASN A 157 10.03 19.07 17.74
CA ASN A 157 10.71 19.10 19.03
C ASN A 157 10.29 17.88 19.88
N PRO A 158 11.22 17.10 20.45
CA PRO A 158 12.69 17.25 20.45
C PRO A 158 13.37 16.81 19.15
N PRO A 159 14.55 17.37 18.80
CA PRO A 159 15.37 16.87 17.71
C PRO A 159 15.69 15.38 17.91
N ARG A 160 15.32 14.55 16.92
CA ARG A 160 15.63 13.12 16.86
C ARG A 160 16.11 12.77 15.46
N ASP A 161 16.67 11.57 15.31
CA ASP A 161 16.85 10.99 13.99
C ASP A 161 15.46 10.61 13.44
N TYR A 162 15.09 11.21 12.32
CA TYR A 162 13.83 10.98 11.61
C TYR A 162 14.04 10.21 10.29
N SER A 163 15.20 9.58 10.09
CA SER A 163 15.55 8.85 8.86
C SER A 163 14.58 7.69 8.56
N ASN A 164 14.02 7.08 9.61
CA ASN A 164 13.00 6.02 9.58
C ASN A 164 11.55 6.56 9.63
N CYS A 165 11.36 7.87 9.55
CA CYS A 165 10.05 8.51 9.62
C CYS A 165 9.60 9.08 8.27
N THR A 166 8.29 9.24 8.11
CA THR A 166 7.67 10.03 7.05
C THR A 166 6.28 10.50 7.48
N PHE A 167 5.69 11.39 6.69
CA PHE A 167 4.34 11.89 6.92
C PHE A 167 3.31 11.18 6.05
N PHE A 168 2.18 10.82 6.67
CA PHE A 168 0.95 10.39 6.02
C PHE A 168 -0.12 11.47 6.25
N GLY A 169 -0.28 12.35 5.25
CA GLY A 169 -0.98 13.62 5.45
C GLY A 169 -0.26 14.48 6.48
N ASP A 170 -0.96 14.85 7.56
CA ASP A 170 -0.40 15.65 8.66
C ASP A 170 0.28 14.81 9.75
N GLN A 171 0.14 13.48 9.68
CA GLN A 171 0.59 12.60 10.76
C GLN A 171 1.99 12.06 10.50
N LEU A 172 2.93 12.35 11.40
CA LEU A 172 4.23 11.71 11.41
C LEU A 172 4.09 10.24 11.84
N ARG A 173 4.79 9.36 11.14
CA ARG A 173 4.97 7.96 11.51
C ARG A 173 6.42 7.58 11.36
N CYS A 174 6.92 6.81 12.32
CA CYS A 174 8.27 6.29 12.36
C CYS A 174 8.22 4.77 12.46
N MET A 175 9.11 4.08 11.74
CA MET A 175 9.33 2.65 11.94
C MET A 175 10.38 2.49 13.02
N ASP A 176 10.03 1.93 14.17
CA ASP A 176 11.06 1.46 15.10
C ASP A 176 11.86 0.34 14.42
N ASP A 177 13.19 0.49 14.39
CA ASP A 177 14.11 -0.50 13.83
C ASP A 177 14.26 -1.73 14.74
#